data_AF-A0A9J6DCN7-F1
#
_entry.id   AF-A0A9J6DCN7-F1
#
_cell.length_a   1.000
_cell.length_b   1.000
_cell.length_c   1.000
_cell.angle_alpha   90.00
_cell.angle_beta   90.00
_cell.angle_gamma   90.00
#
_symmetry.space_group_name_H-M   'P 1'
#
loop_
_entity.id
_entity.type
_entity.pdbx_description
1 polymer ?
#
loop_
_entity_poly.entity_id
_entity_poly.type
_entity_poly.pdbx_seq_one_letter_code
_entity_poly.pdbx_strand_id
1 'polypeptide(L)'
;MEALADLKTKQEALAQTVADLTERLSAVEAFVESCDGSAVVSDVPRLIAETVKVQGQTLSARLDDLEDRSRRENVLFFGISDSPNETWAQSEGHVRDLLSRHLDMHISDSEVSRAHRLGSYGR
;
A
#
# COMPACT_ATOMS: atom_id res chain seq x y z
N MET A 1 61.35 -47.02 17.93
CA MET A 1 60.66 -47.44 16.69
C MET A 1 59.14 -47.39 16.84
N GLU A 2 58.59 -47.74 18.01
CA GLU A 2 57.13 -47.73 18.29
C GLU A 2 56.45 -46.37 18.08
N ALA A 3 57.01 -45.28 18.62
CA ALA A 3 56.46 -43.92 18.42
C ALA A 3 56.41 -43.47 16.95
N LEU A 4 57.28 -44.01 16.10
CA LEU A 4 57.36 -43.70 14.68
C LEU A 4 56.28 -44.46 13.89
N ALA A 5 55.95 -45.68 14.33
CA ALA A 5 54.82 -46.44 13.82
C ALA A 5 53.49 -45.80 14.22
N ASP A 6 53.36 -45.34 15.47
CA ASP A 6 52.17 -44.63 15.96
C ASP A 6 51.95 -43.28 15.27
N LEU A 7 53.03 -42.56 14.93
CA LEU A 7 52.92 -41.33 14.17
C LEU A 7 52.38 -41.61 12.76
N LYS A 8 52.83 -42.71 12.15
CA LYS A 8 52.42 -43.12 10.81
C LYS A 8 50.95 -43.55 10.76
N THR A 9 50.47 -44.30 11.74
CA THR A 9 49.05 -44.69 11.84
C THR A 9 48.14 -43.48 12.04
N LYS A 10 48.54 -42.51 12.87
CA LYS A 10 47.81 -41.25 13.04
C LYS A 10 47.78 -40.42 11.75
N GLN A 11 48.88 -40.40 11.01
CA GLN A 11 48.96 -39.72 9.72
C GLN A 11 48.02 -40.35 8.68
N GLU A 12 47.95 -41.68 8.62
CA GLU A 12 47.04 -42.42 7.75
C GLU A 12 45.56 -42.18 8.14
N ALA A 13 45.25 -42.18 9.43
CA ALA A 13 43.90 -41.87 9.92
C ALA A 13 43.49 -40.41 9.61
N LEU A 14 44.41 -39.46 9.74
CA LEU A 14 44.17 -38.06 9.41
C LEU A 14 43.93 -37.89 7.90
N ALA A 15 44.72 -38.56 7.06
CA ALA A 15 44.55 -38.53 5.61
C ALA A 15 43.17 -39.08 5.20
N GLN A 16 42.72 -40.17 5.83
CA GLN A 16 41.39 -40.72 5.59
C GLN A 16 40.28 -39.75 5.99
N THR A 17 40.44 -39.06 7.12
CA THR A 17 39.47 -38.06 7.60
C THR A 17 39.40 -36.84 6.67
N VAL A 18 40.55 -36.38 6.17
CA VAL A 18 40.61 -35.28 5.21
C VAL A 18 39.94 -35.68 3.89
N ALA A 19 40.14 -36.92 3.42
CA ALA A 19 39.47 -37.42 2.23
C ALA A 19 37.94 -37.45 2.39
N ASP A 20 37.44 -38.00 3.51
CA ASP A 20 35.99 -38.02 3.83
C ASP A 20 35.41 -36.60 3.91
N LEU A 21 36.10 -35.68 4.59
CA LEU A 21 35.66 -34.29 4.70
C LEU A 21 35.65 -33.58 3.35
N THR A 22 36.62 -33.87 2.48
CA THR A 22 36.68 -33.30 1.13
C THR A 22 35.52 -33.78 0.28
N GLU A 23 35.20 -35.08 0.34
CA GLU A 23 34.05 -35.65 -0.35
C GLU A 23 32.74 -34.99 0.13
N ARG A 24 32.54 -34.91 1.45
CA ARG A 24 31.36 -34.28 2.05
C ARG A 24 31.26 -32.79 1.72
N LEU A 25 32.37 -32.08 1.69
CA LEU A 25 32.40 -30.66 1.33
C LEU A 25 31.99 -30.49 -0.13
N SER A 26 32.55 -31.28 -1.05
CA SER A 26 32.19 -31.24 -2.47
C SER A 26 30.71 -31.54 -2.72
N ALA A 27 30.12 -32.47 -1.96
CA ALA A 27 28.69 -32.78 -2.05
C ALA A 27 27.82 -31.62 -1.56
N VAL A 28 28.25 -30.93 -0.50
CA VAL A 28 27.57 -29.73 0.01
C VAL A 28 27.70 -28.57 -0.98
N GLU A 29 28.89 -28.35 -1.54
CA GLU A 29 29.14 -27.29 -2.54
C GLU A 29 28.28 -27.51 -3.79
N ALA A 30 28.24 -28.73 -4.33
CA ALA A 30 27.38 -29.07 -5.47
C ALA A 30 25.88 -28.88 -5.15
N PHE A 31 25.45 -29.22 -3.94
CA PHE A 31 24.07 -28.98 -3.50
C PHE A 31 23.77 -27.48 -3.39
N VAL A 32 24.68 -26.69 -2.81
CA VAL A 32 24.55 -25.23 -2.69
C VAL A 32 24.50 -24.57 -4.06
N GLU A 33 25.38 -24.95 -5.00
CA GLU A 33 25.33 -24.46 -6.38
C GLU A 33 24.00 -24.81 -7.07
N SER A 34 23.45 -25.99 -6.80
CA SER A 34 22.13 -26.39 -7.33
C SER A 34 20.98 -25.56 -6.74
N CYS A 35 21.12 -25.10 -5.49
CA CYS A 35 20.17 -24.22 -4.84
C CYS A 35 20.31 -22.76 -5.31
N ASP A 36 21.53 -22.29 -5.56
CA ASP A 36 21.82 -20.95 -6.05
C ASP A 36 21.38 -20.75 -7.52
N GLY A 37 21.42 -21.83 -8.31
CA GLY A 37 20.90 -21.86 -9.68
C GLY A 37 19.37 -21.85 -9.79
N SER A 38 18.65 -22.03 -8.68
CA SER A 38 17.19 -22.09 -8.69
C SER A 38 16.59 -20.85 -8.06
N ALA A 39 15.83 -20.11 -8.86
CA ALA A 39 14.97 -18.98 -8.52
C ALA A 39 13.90 -19.25 -7.43
N VAL A 40 14.03 -20.32 -6.63
CA VAL A 40 13.08 -20.80 -5.61
C VAL A 40 12.91 -19.82 -4.46
N VAL A 41 13.89 -18.95 -4.19
CA VAL A 41 13.76 -17.90 -3.15
C VAL A 41 13.14 -16.60 -3.68
N SER A 42 12.96 -16.43 -5.00
CA SER A 42 12.58 -15.15 -5.61
C SER A 42 11.13 -15.02 -6.07
N ASP A 43 10.38 -16.10 -6.28
CA ASP A 43 9.05 -16.00 -6.89
C ASP A 43 7.93 -15.70 -5.88
N VAL A 44 8.01 -16.24 -4.67
CA VAL A 44 6.96 -16.03 -3.66
C VAL A 44 6.87 -14.55 -3.24
N PRO A 45 7.97 -13.85 -2.90
CA PRO A 45 7.89 -12.43 -2.58
C PRO A 45 7.37 -11.58 -3.74
N ARG A 46 7.75 -11.93 -4.98
CA ARG A 46 7.30 -11.23 -6.20
C ARG A 46 5.80 -11.40 -6.43
N LEU A 47 5.29 -12.63 -6.30
CA LEU A 47 3.86 -12.93 -6.44
C LEU A 47 3.02 -12.26 -5.36
N ILE A 48 3.51 -12.23 -4.12
CA ILE A 48 2.87 -11.51 -3.02
C ILE A 48 2.85 -10.01 -3.32
N ALA A 49 3.96 -9.41 -3.73
CA ALA A 49 4.04 -7.99 -4.05
C ALA A 49 3.06 -7.61 -5.18
N GLU A 50 2.98 -8.42 -6.24
CA GLU A 50 2.05 -8.16 -7.34
C GLU A 50 0.59 -8.31 -6.90
N THR A 51 0.29 -9.34 -6.09
CA THR A 51 -1.06 -9.53 -5.54
C THR A 51 -1.48 -8.35 -4.66
N VAL A 52 -0.61 -7.91 -3.75
CA VAL A 52 -0.87 -6.77 -2.86
C VAL A 52 -1.06 -5.50 -3.68
N LYS A 53 -0.25 -5.28 -4.72
CA LYS A 53 -0.39 -4.13 -5.62
C LYS A 53 -1.74 -4.13 -6.33
N VAL A 54 -2.17 -5.25 -6.91
CA VAL A 54 -3.47 -5.40 -7.58
C VAL A 54 -4.63 -5.18 -6.60
N GLN A 55 -4.53 -5.73 -5.38
CA GLN A 55 -5.52 -5.51 -4.33
C GLN A 55 -5.58 -4.05 -3.90
N GLY A 56 -4.43 -3.38 -3.74
CA GLY A 56 -4.34 -1.96 -3.43
C GLY A 56 -5.01 -1.09 -4.49
N GLN A 57 -4.75 -1.37 -5.77
CA GLN A 57 -5.40 -0.67 -6.88
C GLN A 57 -6.92 -0.89 -6.90
N THR A 58 -7.36 -2.13 -6.65
CA THR A 58 -8.78 -2.47 -6.59
C THR A 58 -9.48 -1.76 -5.44
N LEU A 59 -8.83 -1.69 -4.27
CA LEU A 59 -9.36 -0.98 -3.11
C LEU A 59 -9.41 0.52 -3.34
N SER A 60 -8.37 1.11 -3.95
CA SER A 60 -8.36 2.53 -4.32
C SER A 60 -9.53 2.86 -5.24
N ALA A 61 -9.72 2.10 -6.32
CA ALA A 61 -10.82 2.33 -7.26
C ALA A 61 -12.20 2.21 -6.59
N ARG A 62 -12.36 1.33 -5.60
CA ARG A 62 -13.59 1.22 -4.81
C ARG A 62 -13.79 2.39 -3.87
N LEU A 63 -12.72 2.90 -3.24
CA LEU A 63 -12.80 4.10 -2.41
C LEU A 63 -13.20 5.31 -3.24
N ASP A 64 -12.61 5.46 -4.42
CA ASP A 64 -12.93 6.54 -5.35
C ASP A 64 -14.42 6.48 -5.76
N ASP A 65 -14.94 5.31 -6.16
CA ASP A 65 -16.38 5.15 -6.47
C ASP A 65 -17.29 5.48 -5.29
N LEU A 66 -16.92 5.04 -4.08
CA LEU A 66 -17.70 5.33 -2.88
C LEU A 66 -17.68 6.82 -2.52
N GLU A 67 -16.53 7.48 -2.67
CA GLU A 67 -16.38 8.91 -2.43
C GLU A 67 -17.17 9.73 -3.46
N ASP A 68 -17.08 9.37 -4.74
CA ASP A 68 -17.84 10.01 -5.82
C ASP A 68 -19.35 9.85 -5.59
N ARG A 69 -19.81 8.65 -5.24
CA ARG A 69 -21.22 8.40 -4.90
C ARG A 69 -21.67 9.18 -3.67
N SER A 70 -20.79 9.30 -2.67
CA SER A 70 -21.06 10.08 -1.47
C SER A 70 -21.11 11.58 -1.73
N ARG A 71 -20.35 12.08 -2.73
CA ARG A 71 -20.27 13.50 -3.08
C ARG A 71 -21.18 13.90 -4.24
N ARG A 72 -21.83 12.94 -4.90
CA ARG A 72 -22.65 13.16 -6.09
C ARG A 72 -23.72 14.24 -5.92
N GLU A 73 -24.27 14.39 -4.73
CA GLU A 73 -25.32 15.37 -4.43
C GLU A 73 -24.75 16.68 -3.86
N ASN A 74 -23.43 16.78 -3.69
CA ASN A 74 -22.77 17.98 -3.22
C ASN A 74 -22.46 18.92 -4.40
N VAL A 75 -22.96 20.16 -4.32
CA VAL A 75 -22.68 21.20 -5.30
C VAL A 75 -21.87 22.31 -4.64
N LEU A 76 -20.82 22.77 -5.32
CA LEU A 76 -19.99 23.88 -4.86
C LEU A 76 -20.39 25.18 -5.54
N PHE A 77 -20.67 26.20 -4.72
CA PHE A 77 -20.96 27.55 -5.17
C PHE A 77 -19.77 28.46 -4.86
N PHE A 78 -19.25 29.12 -5.90
CA PHE A 78 -18.15 30.08 -5.78
C PHE A 78 -18.66 31.52 -5.95
N GLY A 79 -17.96 32.48 -5.34
CA GLY A 79 -18.27 33.91 -5.49
C GLY A 79 -19.45 34.43 -4.66
N ILE A 80 -19.93 33.64 -3.69
CA ILE A 80 -20.93 34.10 -2.72
C ILE A 80 -20.19 34.74 -1.54
N SER A 81 -20.45 36.02 -1.26
CA SER A 81 -19.90 36.71 -0.09
C SER A 81 -20.23 35.98 1.22
N ASP A 82 -19.25 35.87 2.10
CA ASP A 82 -19.39 35.27 3.43
C ASP A 82 -19.80 36.32 4.46
N SER A 83 -20.55 35.88 5.48
CA SER A 83 -20.83 36.70 6.67
C SER A 83 -20.05 36.20 7.89
N PRO A 84 -19.66 37.09 8.84
CA PRO A 84 -19.03 36.64 10.08
C PRO A 84 -20.00 35.75 10.87
N ASN A 85 -19.52 34.60 11.35
CA ASN A 85 -20.30 33.62 12.11
C ASN A 85 -21.59 33.16 11.39
N GLU A 86 -21.52 32.98 10.07
CA GLU A 86 -22.65 32.53 9.26
C GLU A 86 -23.15 31.15 9.71
N THR A 87 -24.44 31.06 9.99
CA THR A 87 -25.12 29.81 10.36
C THR A 87 -25.49 29.03 9.11
N TRP A 88 -25.71 27.71 9.25
CA TRP A 88 -26.11 26.86 8.11
C TRP A 88 -27.41 27.33 7.45
N ALA A 89 -28.38 27.80 8.24
CA ALA A 89 -29.62 28.36 7.73
C ALA A 89 -29.40 29.63 6.88
N GLN A 90 -28.45 30.49 7.27
CA GLN A 90 -28.07 31.66 6.47
C GLN A 90 -27.39 31.25 5.16
N SER A 91 -26.48 30.28 5.21
CA SER A 91 -25.84 29.75 4.00
C SER A 91 -26.84 29.12 3.04
N GLU A 92 -27.82 28.40 3.56
CA GLU A 92 -28.90 27.83 2.75
C GLU A 92 -29.74 28.92 2.09
N GLY A 93 -30.12 29.95 2.85
CA GLY A 93 -30.82 31.12 2.34
C GLY A 93 -30.06 31.81 1.21
N HIS A 94 -28.76 32.06 1.39
CA HIS A 94 -27.91 32.67 0.35
C HIS A 94 -27.90 31.86 -0.96
N VAL A 95 -27.84 30.52 -0.87
CA VAL A 95 -27.87 29.64 -2.04
C VAL A 95 -29.25 29.68 -2.72
N ARG A 96 -30.34 29.58 -1.95
CA ARG A 96 -31.71 29.66 -2.49
C ARG A 96 -31.99 31.02 -3.15
N ASP A 97 -31.53 32.11 -2.55
CA ASP A 97 -31.63 33.45 -3.10
C ASP A 97 -30.81 33.59 -4.40
N LEU A 98 -29.63 32.96 -4.47
CA LEU A 98 -28.80 32.99 -5.66
C LEU A 98 -29.46 32.23 -6.82
N LEU A 99 -29.96 31.03 -6.55
CA LEU A 99 -30.61 30.17 -7.55
C LEU A 99 -31.89 30.80 -8.09
N SER A 100 -32.72 31.37 -7.22
CA SER A 100 -33.93 32.08 -7.64
C SER A 100 -33.60 33.34 -8.45
N ARG A 101 -32.65 34.17 -8.01
CA ARG A 101 -32.30 35.42 -8.71
C ARG A 101 -31.63 35.23 -10.06
N HIS A 102 -30.77 34.22 -10.20
CA HIS A 102 -29.93 34.06 -11.38
C HIS A 102 -30.41 32.96 -12.34
N LEU A 103 -31.11 31.95 -11.83
CA LEU A 103 -31.55 30.80 -12.62
C LEU A 103 -33.08 30.61 -12.63
N ASP A 104 -33.84 31.48 -11.96
CA ASP A 104 -35.30 31.36 -11.81
C ASP A 104 -35.72 30.02 -11.19
N MET A 105 -34.84 29.45 -10.34
CA MET A 105 -35.05 28.17 -9.68
C MET A 105 -35.48 28.38 -8.22
N HIS A 106 -36.71 27.98 -7.91
CA HIS A 106 -37.24 28.02 -6.56
C HIS A 106 -37.10 26.65 -5.89
N ILE A 107 -36.17 26.56 -4.94
CA ILE A 107 -35.91 25.35 -4.16
C ILE A 107 -36.51 25.51 -2.76
N SER A 108 -37.19 24.48 -2.29
CA SER A 108 -37.77 24.40 -0.95
C SER A 108 -36.74 23.97 0.10
N ASP A 109 -37.01 24.31 1.37
CA ASP A 109 -36.18 23.95 2.53
C ASP A 109 -35.98 22.43 2.69
N SER A 110 -36.89 21.60 2.15
CA SER A 110 -36.78 20.14 2.21
C SER A 110 -35.85 19.54 1.16
N GLU A 111 -35.47 20.30 0.13
CA GLU A 111 -34.65 19.81 -0.98
C GLU A 111 -33.15 20.01 -0.73
N VAL A 112 -32.78 20.87 0.23
CA VAL A 112 -31.40 21.04 0.66
C VAL A 112 -31.20 20.33 1.99
N SER A 113 -30.46 19.22 1.95
CA SER A 113 -30.16 18.45 3.17
C SER A 113 -29.17 19.17 4.10
N ARG A 114 -28.20 19.92 3.54
CA ARG A 114 -27.27 20.76 4.29
C ARG A 114 -26.57 21.78 3.40
N ALA A 115 -26.47 23.02 3.85
CA ALA A 115 -25.60 24.05 3.25
C ALA A 115 -24.64 24.63 4.30
N HIS A 116 -23.38 24.77 3.94
CA HIS A 116 -22.35 25.31 4.82
C HIS A 116 -21.14 25.79 4.01
N ARG A 117 -20.36 26.72 4.58
CA ARG A 117 -19.06 27.10 4.04
C ARG A 117 -18.05 25.98 4.24
N LEU A 118 -17.17 25.75 3.26
CA LEU A 118 -16.10 24.74 3.34
C LEU A 118 -15.00 25.10 4.35
N GLY A 119 -14.94 26.36 4.76
CA GLY A 119 -13.97 26.92 5.69
C GLY A 119 -13.98 28.43 5.60
N SER A 120 -13.21 29.10 6.44
CA SER A 120 -12.90 30.51 6.24
C SER A 120 -11.94 30.65 5.07
N TYR A 121 -12.20 31.59 4.15
CA TYR A 121 -11.18 32.03 3.21
C TYR A 121 -10.06 32.70 4.02
N GLY A 122 -9.02 31.93 4.32
CA GLY A 122 -7.88 32.37 5.09
C GLY A 122 -7.16 33.50 4.37
N ARG A 123 -6.99 34.60 5.10
CA ARG A 123 -6.18 35.76 4.73
C ARG A 123 -4.69 35.40 4.72
#